data_AF-A0AAV4CJP9-F1
#
_entry.id   AF-A0AAV4CJP9-F1
#
_cell.length_a   1.000
_cell.length_b   1.000
_cell.length_c   1.000
_cell.angle_alpha   90.00
_cell.angle_beta   90.00
_cell.angle_gamma   90.00
#
_symmetry.space_group_name_H-M   'P 1'
#
loop_
_entity.id
_entity.type
_entity.pdbx_description
1 polymer ?
#
loop_
_entity_poly.entity_id
_entity_poly.type
_entity_poly.pdbx_seq_one_letter_code
_entity_poly.pdbx_strand_id
1 'polypeptide(L)'
;MNIPASNSTLSDPPKRLFSTEAHWTYNILLPTWPVIIVFGLLANLTNIVVFLKAGVKDNVTTLMLSLSVSDFLYLTIIAPSTYIFIVSHFADNRLFPFDTNLITDCCTGQPLCFMISLHLYPFGWV
;
A
#
# COMPACT_ATOMS: atom_id res chain seq x y z
N MET A 1 -17.62 -53.42 28.16
CA MET A 1 -17.08 -53.17 26.80
C MET A 1 -16.96 -51.66 26.70
N ASN A 2 -15.77 -51.13 27.00
CA ASN A 2 -15.57 -49.69 27.16
C ASN A 2 -15.16 -49.09 25.81
N ILE A 3 -15.97 -48.17 25.31
CA ILE A 3 -15.67 -47.36 24.13
C ILE A 3 -14.73 -46.24 24.59
N PRO A 4 -13.48 -46.15 24.10
CA PRO A 4 -12.62 -45.03 24.42
C PRO A 4 -13.14 -43.78 23.70
N ALA A 5 -13.51 -42.78 24.48
CA ALA A 5 -13.80 -41.44 23.98
C ALA A 5 -12.50 -40.83 23.44
N SER A 6 -12.42 -40.65 22.13
CA SER A 6 -11.38 -39.85 21.51
C SER A 6 -11.60 -38.39 21.94
N ASN A 7 -10.77 -37.90 22.86
CA ASN A 7 -10.63 -36.47 23.14
C ASN A 7 -10.08 -35.80 21.87
N SER A 8 -10.99 -35.38 21.00
CA SER A 8 -10.72 -34.43 19.93
C SER A 8 -10.33 -33.11 20.60
N THR A 9 -9.03 -32.95 20.80
CA THR A 9 -8.42 -31.68 21.15
C THR A 9 -8.89 -30.63 20.16
N LEU A 10 -9.77 -29.77 20.67
CA LEU A 10 -9.67 -28.33 20.55
C LEU A 10 -9.36 -27.86 19.13
N SER A 11 -10.45 -27.59 18.42
CA SER A 11 -10.55 -26.77 17.22
C SER A 11 -9.63 -25.54 17.29
N ASP A 12 -8.39 -25.68 16.83
CA ASP A 12 -7.64 -24.53 16.36
C ASP A 12 -8.43 -23.93 15.19
N PRO A 13 -8.76 -22.64 15.21
CA PRO A 13 -9.43 -21.99 14.09
C PRO A 13 -8.58 -22.17 12.82
N PRO A 14 -9.17 -22.11 11.61
CA PRO A 14 -8.53 -22.47 10.35
C PRO A 14 -7.42 -21.48 9.93
N LYS A 15 -6.32 -21.44 10.67
CA LYS A 15 -5.14 -20.59 10.40
C LYS A 15 -4.37 -21.05 9.16
N ARG A 16 -4.45 -22.34 8.80
CA ARG A 16 -3.70 -22.93 7.68
C ARG A 16 -4.28 -22.65 6.29
N LEU A 17 -5.58 -22.37 6.20
CA LEU A 17 -6.23 -22.09 4.92
C LEU A 17 -5.92 -20.65 4.49
N PHE A 18 -6.01 -19.70 5.43
CA PHE A 18 -5.62 -18.30 5.23
C PHE A 18 -4.15 -18.10 4.87
N SER A 19 -3.23 -18.91 5.42
CA SER A 19 -1.80 -18.73 5.14
C SER A 19 -1.42 -19.02 3.68
N THR A 20 -2.15 -19.92 3.01
CA THR A 20 -1.86 -20.30 1.63
C THR A 20 -2.33 -19.23 0.66
N GLU A 21 -3.54 -18.70 0.85
CA GLU A 21 -4.10 -17.62 0.03
C GLU A 21 -3.33 -16.29 0.20
N ALA A 22 -2.88 -16.01 1.43
CA ALA A 22 -2.04 -14.85 1.72
C ALA A 22 -0.69 -14.91 1.00
N HIS A 23 -0.05 -16.08 0.93
CA HIS A 23 1.23 -16.25 0.23
C HIS A 23 1.12 -16.00 -1.27
N TRP A 24 0.05 -16.48 -1.91
CA TRP A 24 -0.22 -16.20 -3.32
C TRP A 24 -0.48 -14.73 -3.57
N THR A 25 -1.30 -14.12 -2.70
CA THR A 25 -1.60 -12.69 -2.77
C THR A 25 -0.32 -11.87 -2.68
N TYR A 26 0.57 -12.20 -1.74
CA TYR A 26 1.85 -11.50 -1.56
C TYR A 26 2.76 -11.58 -2.80
N ASN A 27 2.93 -12.78 -3.37
CA ASN A 27 3.82 -12.98 -4.53
C ASN A 27 3.34 -12.28 -5.80
N ILE A 28 2.03 -12.09 -5.95
CA ILE A 28 1.45 -11.40 -7.11
C ILE A 28 1.34 -9.90 -6.84
N LEU A 29 0.86 -9.52 -5.65
CA LEU A 29 0.54 -8.13 -5.32
C LEU A 29 1.80 -7.28 -5.20
N LEU A 30 2.88 -7.80 -4.60
CA LEU A 30 4.12 -7.03 -4.43
C LEU A 30 4.77 -6.56 -5.74
N PRO A 31 5.03 -7.42 -6.75
CA PRO A 31 5.60 -6.95 -8.01
C PRO A 31 4.61 -6.13 -8.83
N THR A 32 3.31 -6.34 -8.66
CA THR A 32 2.27 -5.62 -9.40
C THR A 32 2.08 -4.19 -8.86
N TRP A 33 2.29 -3.97 -7.57
CA TRP A 33 2.09 -2.66 -6.92
C TRP A 33 2.89 -1.51 -7.55
N PRO A 34 4.23 -1.60 -7.73
CA PRO A 34 4.99 -0.54 -8.39
C PRO A 34 4.57 -0.33 -9.84
N VAL A 35 4.15 -1.39 -10.55
CA VAL A 35 3.67 -1.30 -11.94
C VAL A 35 2.38 -0.48 -12.00
N ILE A 36 1.43 -0.73 -11.08
CA ILE A 36 0.17 0.04 -10.99
C ILE A 36 0.47 1.51 -10.70
N ILE A 37 1.36 1.79 -9.74
CA ILE A 37 1.73 3.17 -9.39
C ILE A 37 2.34 3.89 -10.59
N VAL A 38 3.34 3.30 -11.26
CA VAL A 38 4.01 3.94 -12.41
C VAL A 38 3.03 4.15 -13.56
N PHE A 39 2.22 3.15 -13.89
CA PHE A 39 1.26 3.26 -14.97
C PHE A 39 0.18 4.32 -14.67
N GLY A 40 -0.36 4.32 -13.45
CA GLY A 40 -1.34 5.30 -13.01
C GLY A 40 -0.79 6.72 -12.97
N LEU A 41 0.46 6.91 -12.53
CA LEU A 41 1.12 8.21 -12.55
C LEU A 41 1.32 8.74 -13.97
N LEU A 42 1.79 7.89 -14.91
CA LEU A 42 1.99 8.29 -16.30
C LEU A 42 0.68 8.63 -17.01
N ALA A 43 -0.37 7.82 -16.79
CA ALA A 43 -1.69 8.06 -17.38
C ALA A 43 -2.29 9.38 -16.88
N ASN A 44 -2.31 9.61 -15.56
CA ASN A 44 -2.85 10.83 -14.97
C ASN A 44 -2.01 12.07 -15.31
N LEU A 45 -0.68 11.94 -15.34
CA LEU A 45 0.22 13.03 -15.77
C LEU A 45 -0.05 13.42 -17.23
N THR A 46 -0.23 12.44 -18.12
CA THR A 46 -0.55 12.69 -19.54
C THR A 46 -1.86 13.45 -19.66
N ASN A 47 -2.90 13.05 -18.91
CA ASN A 47 -4.18 13.76 -18.89
C ASN A 47 -4.01 15.21 -18.46
N ILE A 48 -3.29 15.46 -17.36
CA ILE A 48 -3.01 16.82 -16.87
C ILE A 48 -2.29 17.66 -17.94
N VAL A 49 -1.24 17.12 -18.56
CA VAL A 49 -0.48 17.83 -19.61
C VAL A 49 -1.34 18.13 -20.83
N VAL A 50 -2.16 17.18 -21.27
CA VAL A 50 -3.07 17.36 -22.42
C VAL A 50 -4.12 18.42 -22.12
N PHE A 51 -4.74 18.40 -20.93
CA PHE A 51 -5.74 19.40 -20.54
C PHE A 51 -5.15 20.80 -20.35
N LEU A 52 -3.94 20.91 -19.78
CA LEU A 52 -3.23 22.18 -19.68
C LEU A 52 -2.89 22.75 -21.06
N LYS A 53 -2.53 21.89 -22.03
CA LYS A 53 -2.20 22.32 -23.39
C LYS A 53 -3.43 22.67 -24.22
N ALA A 54 -4.54 21.95 -24.06
CA ALA A 54 -5.80 22.21 -24.78
C ALA A 54 -6.50 23.48 -24.30
N GLY A 55 -6.21 23.92 -23.07
CA GLY A 55 -6.87 25.06 -22.43
C GLY A 55 -8.19 24.63 -21.79
N VAL A 56 -8.35 24.96 -20.51
CA VAL A 56 -9.56 24.63 -19.74
C VAL A 56 -10.65 25.63 -20.11
N LYS A 57 -11.53 25.25 -21.04
CA LYS A 57 -12.60 26.12 -21.55
C LYS A 57 -14.00 25.65 -21.14
N ASP A 58 -14.15 24.33 -20.93
CA ASP A 58 -15.43 23.70 -20.62
C ASP A 58 -15.44 23.10 -19.23
N ASN A 59 -16.59 23.17 -18.54
CA ASN A 59 -16.75 22.66 -17.18
C ASN A 59 -16.42 21.15 -17.06
N VAL A 60 -16.65 20.39 -18.13
CA VAL A 60 -16.31 18.96 -18.22
C VAL A 60 -14.80 18.74 -18.19
N THR A 61 -14.03 19.59 -18.89
CA THR A 61 -12.56 19.50 -18.91
C THR A 61 -11.96 19.81 -17.55
N THR A 62 -12.54 20.75 -16.80
CA THR A 62 -12.16 21.04 -15.42
C THR A 62 -12.39 19.84 -14.50
N LEU A 63 -13.52 19.14 -14.66
CA LEU A 63 -13.83 17.96 -13.85
C LEU A 63 -12.86 16.82 -14.15
N MET A 64 -12.57 16.56 -15.43
CA MET A 64 -11.59 15.54 -15.85
C MET A 64 -10.16 15.86 -15.37
N LEU A 65 -9.79 17.15 -15.38
CA LEU A 65 -8.52 17.62 -14.82
C LEU A 65 -8.46 17.40 -13.32
N SER A 66 -9.52 17.78 -12.59
CA SER A 66 -9.62 17.58 -11.13
C SER A 66 -9.50 16.10 -10.74
N LEU A 67 -10.16 15.21 -11.49
CA LEU A 67 -10.06 13.77 -11.31
C LEU A 67 -8.61 13.29 -11.48
N SER A 68 -7.95 13.69 -12.58
CA SER A 68 -6.58 13.29 -12.87
C SER A 68 -5.59 13.81 -11.82
N VAL A 69 -5.79 15.03 -11.30
CA VAL A 69 -4.98 15.60 -10.21
C VAL A 69 -5.22 14.86 -8.90
N SER A 70 -6.47 14.53 -8.57
CA SER A 70 -6.82 13.76 -7.38
C SER A 70 -6.17 12.37 -7.41
N ASP A 71 -6.24 11.68 -8.55
CA ASP A 71 -5.63 10.36 -8.72
C ASP A 71 -4.09 10.43 -8.67
N PHE A 72 -3.50 11.47 -9.26
CA PHE A 72 -2.06 11.71 -9.16
C PHE A 72 -1.61 11.91 -7.71
N LEU A 73 -2.33 12.72 -6.93
CA LEU A 73 -2.03 12.94 -5.51
C LEU A 73 -2.23 11.66 -4.69
N TYR A 74 -3.32 10.92 -4.94
CA TYR A 74 -3.58 9.65 -4.28
C TYR A 74 -2.46 8.64 -4.53
N LEU A 75 -2.04 8.47 -5.78
CA LEU A 75 -0.96 7.54 -6.14
C LEU A 75 0.41 7.99 -5.64
N THR A 76 0.63 9.30 -5.45
CA THR A 76 1.91 9.83 -4.95
C THR A 76 2.02 9.74 -3.43
N ILE A 77 0.92 9.96 -2.69
CA ILE A 77 0.96 10.09 -1.22
C ILE A 77 0.39 8.85 -0.54
N ILE A 78 -0.80 8.42 -0.95
CA ILE A 78 -1.55 7.38 -0.24
C ILE A 78 -1.04 6.00 -0.63
N ALA A 79 -0.86 5.71 -1.93
CA ALA A 79 -0.44 4.38 -2.38
C ALA A 79 0.91 3.91 -1.80
N PRO A 80 1.96 4.75 -1.68
CA PRO A 80 3.20 4.38 -1.01
C PRO A 80 3.03 4.23 0.50
N SER A 81 2.22 5.06 1.13
CA SER A 81 1.94 4.98 2.58
C SER A 81 1.23 3.67 2.93
N THR A 82 0.22 3.27 2.14
CA THR A 82 -0.47 1.98 2.30
C THR A 82 0.47 0.81 2.05
N TYR A 83 1.34 0.90 1.05
CA TYR A 83 2.35 -0.13 0.78
C TYR A 83 3.29 -0.32 1.97
N ILE A 84 3.86 0.77 2.49
CA ILE A 84 4.75 0.74 3.66
C ILE A 84 4.02 0.14 4.87
N PHE A 85 2.76 0.52 5.10
CA PHE A 85 1.95 -0.01 6.20
C PHE A 85 1.69 -1.52 6.07
N ILE A 86 1.34 -2.00 4.87
CA ILE A 86 1.11 -3.43 4.62
C ILE A 86 2.42 -4.20 4.81
N VAL A 87 3.52 -3.70 4.27
CA VAL A 87 4.82 -4.35 4.40
C VAL A 87 5.24 -4.38 5.87
N SER A 88 5.11 -3.28 6.62
CA SER A 88 5.51 -3.25 8.04
C SER A 88 4.64 -4.11 8.95
N HIS A 89 3.35 -4.28 8.62
CA HIS A 89 2.43 -5.08 9.44
C HIS A 89 2.49 -6.58 9.13
N PHE A 90 2.75 -6.97 7.88
CA PHE A 90 2.67 -8.37 7.44
C PHE A 90 4.03 -9.00 7.09
N ALA A 91 5.11 -8.23 6.99
CA ALA A 91 6.45 -8.80 6.82
C ALA A 91 6.96 -9.33 8.17
N ASP A 92 6.55 -10.55 8.52
CA ASP A 92 7.18 -11.34 9.59
C ASP A 92 8.65 -11.63 9.20
N ASN A 93 9.56 -10.71 9.52
CA ASN A 93 11.03 -10.84 9.45
C ASN A 93 11.63 -11.33 8.12
N ARG A 94 10.85 -11.40 7.03
CA ARG A 94 11.40 -11.73 5.71
C ARG A 94 12.20 -10.53 5.24
N LEU A 95 13.49 -10.75 5.01
CA LEU A 95 14.44 -9.83 4.39
C LEU A 95 13.82 -9.31 3.08
N PHE A 96 13.12 -8.20 3.19
CA PHE A 96 12.75 -7.41 2.05
C PHE A 96 14.07 -6.96 1.40
N PRO A 97 14.20 -6.96 0.05
CA PRO A 97 15.47 -6.59 -0.60
C PRO A 97 15.85 -5.12 -0.39
N PHE A 98 14.99 -4.35 0.28
CA PHE A 98 15.25 -3.00 0.75
C PHE A 98 15.63 -3.09 2.23
N ASP A 99 16.93 -3.06 2.49
CA ASP A 99 17.51 -3.04 3.84
C ASP A 99 16.82 -1.97 4.69
N THR A 100 16.23 -2.33 5.83
CA THR A 100 15.54 -1.39 6.72
C THR A 100 16.48 -0.30 7.27
N ASN A 101 17.78 -0.55 7.24
CA ASN A 101 18.80 0.44 7.57
C ASN A 101 18.81 1.61 6.57
N LEU A 102 18.50 1.37 5.28
CA LEU A 102 18.41 2.43 4.27
C LEU A 102 17.22 3.37 4.49
N ILE A 103 16.10 2.87 5.02
CA ILE A 103 14.92 3.70 5.32
C ILE A 103 15.21 4.61 6.52
N THR A 104 15.93 4.07 7.52
CA THR A 104 16.30 4.83 8.72
C THR A 104 17.30 5.95 8.40
N ASP A 105 18.26 5.69 7.53
CA ASP A 105 19.25 6.69 7.12
C ASP A 105 18.66 7.75 6.17
N CYS A 106 17.73 7.38 5.29
CA CYS A 106 17.13 8.32 4.35
C CYS A 106 16.12 9.29 5.00
N CYS A 107 15.60 8.97 6.20
CA CYS A 107 14.64 9.80 6.93
C CYS A 107 15.27 10.80 7.92
N THR A 108 16.60 10.90 7.99
CA THR A 108 17.28 11.92 8.82
C THR A 108 17.42 13.30 8.16
N GLY A 109 17.00 13.47 6.90
CA GLY A 109 17.34 14.67 6.13
C GLY A 109 16.27 15.34 5.25
N GLN A 110 15.05 14.81 5.13
CA GLN A 110 14.02 15.43 4.26
C GLN A 110 12.64 15.59 4.91
N PRO A 111 11.99 16.77 4.75
CA PRO A 111 10.70 17.09 5.39
C PRO A 111 9.52 16.24 4.88
N LEU A 112 9.67 15.57 3.74
CA LEU A 112 8.66 14.68 3.18
C LEU A 112 8.48 13.38 4.01
N CYS A 113 9.51 12.90 4.72
CA CYS A 113 9.37 11.71 5.58
C CYS A 113 8.64 12.03 6.90
N PHE A 114 8.72 13.27 7.38
CA PHE A 114 8.04 13.69 8.62
C PHE A 114 6.51 13.68 8.50
N MET A 115 5.94 13.98 7.32
CA MET A 115 4.48 13.91 7.12
C MET A 115 3.95 12.47 7.12
N ILE A 116 4.74 11.49 6.66
CA ILE A 116 4.33 10.08 6.66
C ILE A 116 4.44 9.52 8.09
N SER A 117 5.48 9.88 8.84
CA SER A 117 5.60 9.51 10.26
C SER A 117 4.53 10.14 11.15
N LEU A 118 4.07 11.37 10.88
CA LEU A 118 3.03 12.02 11.69
C LEU A 118 1.62 11.47 11.44
N HIS A 119 1.36 10.87 10.27
CA HIS A 119 0.04 10.31 9.97
C HIS A 119 -0.11 8.84 10.37
N LEU A 120 1.00 8.12 10.58
CA LEU A 120 1.03 6.72 11.03
C LEU A 120 0.97 6.53 12.56
N TYR A 121 0.97 7.61 13.34
CA TYR A 121 0.82 7.55 14.81
C TYR A 121 -0.24 8.55 15.34
N PRO A 122 -1.56 8.30 15.19
CA PRO A 122 -2.55 9.05 15.98
C PRO A 122 -2.88 8.39 17.33
N PHE A 123 -2.37 7.20 17.66
CA PHE A 123 -2.74 6.50 18.90
C PHE A 123 -1.53 5.84 19.60
N GLY A 124 -0.69 6.66 20.21
CA GLY A 124 0.17 6.22 21.32
C GLY A 124 -0.62 6.36 22.63
N TRP A 125 -1.03 5.23 23.18
CA TRP A 125 -1.69 5.11 24.49
C TRP A 125 -0.77 5.63 25.61
N VAL A 126 -1.29 6.56 26.40
CA VAL A 126 -1.03 6.66 27.85
C VAL A 126 -2.12 5.88 28.56
#